data_AF-A0A0E3ZC87-F1
#
_entry.id   AF-A0A0E3ZC87-F1
#
_cell.length_a   1.000
_cell.length_b   1.000
_cell.length_c   1.000
_cell.angle_alpha   90.00
_cell.angle_beta   90.00
_cell.angle_gamma   90.00
#
_symmetry.space_group_name_H-M   'P 1'
#
loop_
_entity.id
_entity.type
_entity.pdbx_description
1 polymer ?
#
loop_
_entity_poly.entity_id
_entity_poly.type
_entity_poly.pdbx_seq_one_letter_code
_entity_poly.pdbx_strand_id
1 'polypeptide(L)'
;MKYVYRKDKLLSSVYDEVPDDVIINSYSNEKDKTPVVITNVHYDNPVVDKDTGQLREKTKLELYNDGLYKLGYNELFKDGEIKTVDLDPYHVIENNQIVFKKTELLNKIENEIHRKEQMEKEKEFEFKGYMQPNRELQDQTSLLKVISLLNATQQTEFKDWKMYDDKGKEHYVTLTIQEMMKLAYIMQQQTTRAMRIASKLREKVENITDEKELMEFNVEKEWASNNEDNKN
;
A
#
# COMPACT_ATOMS: atom_id res chain seq x y z
N MET A 1 -7.11 20.58 41.50
CA MET A 1 -6.65 21.96 41.24
C MET A 1 -7.81 22.75 40.65
N LYS A 2 -7.93 24.01 41.05
CA LYS A 2 -8.86 24.99 40.47
C LYS A 2 -8.14 25.82 39.43
N TYR A 3 -8.83 26.15 38.35
CA TYR A 3 -8.36 27.01 37.28
C TYR A 3 -9.17 28.29 37.27
N VAL A 4 -8.48 29.42 37.20
CA VAL A 4 -9.07 30.76 37.25
C VAL A 4 -8.95 31.38 35.88
N TYR A 5 -10.09 31.63 35.25
CA TYR A 5 -10.18 32.24 33.93
C TYR A 5 -10.80 33.63 34.02
N ARG A 6 -10.42 34.51 33.09
CA ARG A 6 -11.16 35.74 32.81
C ARG A 6 -11.34 35.84 31.31
N LYS A 7 -12.60 35.94 30.88
CA LYS A 7 -12.99 35.79 29.47
C LYS A 7 -12.44 34.46 28.92
N ASP A 8 -11.64 34.54 27.88
CA ASP A 8 -10.99 33.46 27.14
C ASP A 8 -9.52 33.26 27.53
N LYS A 9 -9.11 33.67 28.75
CA LYS A 9 -7.71 33.57 29.19
C LYS A 9 -7.59 32.94 30.56
N LEU A 10 -6.71 31.94 30.66
CA LEU A 10 -6.27 31.41 31.94
C LEU A 10 -5.41 32.46 32.66
N LEU A 11 -5.78 32.78 33.90
CA LEU A 11 -5.02 33.68 34.76
C LEU A 11 -4.07 32.89 35.68
N SER A 12 -4.55 31.78 36.25
CA SER A 12 -3.75 30.96 37.17
C SER A 12 -4.38 29.59 37.44
N SER A 13 -3.57 28.68 37.97
CA SER A 13 -4.03 27.44 38.61
C SER A 13 -3.72 27.49 40.10
N VAL A 14 -4.66 27.05 40.93
CA VAL A 14 -4.63 27.16 42.39
C VAL A 14 -4.97 25.80 42.99
N TYR A 15 -4.43 25.48 44.17
CA TYR A 15 -4.77 24.24 44.87
C TYR A 15 -6.23 24.26 45.36
N ASP A 16 -6.85 23.08 45.49
CA ASP A 16 -8.28 22.94 45.77
C ASP A 16 -8.66 23.44 47.18
N GLU A 17 -7.70 23.45 48.10
CA GLU A 17 -7.88 23.91 49.48
C GLU A 17 -8.03 25.42 49.59
N VAL A 18 -7.68 26.19 48.56
CA VAL A 18 -7.84 27.65 48.57
C VAL A 18 -9.32 28.01 48.40
N PRO A 19 -9.92 28.76 49.36
CA PRO A 19 -11.31 29.18 49.28
C PRO A 19 -11.60 30.12 48.10
N ASP A 20 -12.79 30.01 47.50
CA ASP A 20 -13.17 30.77 46.29
C ASP A 20 -13.23 32.28 46.53
N ASP A 21 -13.58 32.73 47.73
CA ASP A 21 -13.58 34.15 48.13
C ASP A 21 -12.17 34.76 48.12
N VAL A 22 -11.18 33.99 48.57
CA VAL A 22 -9.76 34.38 48.51
C VAL A 22 -9.32 34.54 47.06
N ILE A 23 -9.71 33.59 46.19
CA ILE A 23 -9.42 33.63 44.75
C ILE A 23 -10.08 34.85 44.11
N ILE A 24 -11.39 35.06 44.33
CA ILE A 24 -12.13 36.20 43.75
C ILE A 24 -11.48 37.52 44.14
N ASN A 25 -11.16 37.72 45.43
CA ASN A 25 -10.51 38.95 45.89
C ASN A 25 -9.12 39.17 45.26
N SER A 26 -8.35 38.09 45.08
CA SER A 26 -6.99 38.18 44.51
C SER A 26 -7.00 38.54 43.02
N TYR A 27 -8.01 38.09 42.28
CA TYR A 27 -8.12 38.31 40.84
C TYR A 27 -9.20 39.33 40.46
N SER A 28 -9.79 40.04 41.42
CA SER A 28 -10.68 41.18 41.15
C SER A 28 -9.87 42.45 40.88
N ASN A 29 -10.28 43.27 39.91
CA ASN A 29 -9.61 44.52 39.56
C ASN A 29 -10.61 45.68 39.56
N GLU A 30 -10.36 46.75 40.30
CA GLU A 30 -11.25 47.92 40.35
C GLU A 30 -11.43 48.61 38.99
N LYS A 31 -10.45 48.50 38.10
CA LYS A 31 -10.48 49.06 36.73
C LYS A 31 -11.09 48.11 35.71
N ASP A 32 -11.01 46.79 35.93
CA ASP A 32 -11.56 45.76 35.05
C ASP A 32 -12.58 44.93 35.84
N LYS A 33 -13.84 45.33 35.75
CA LYS A 33 -14.98 44.71 36.45
C LYS A 33 -15.43 43.38 35.82
N THR A 34 -14.66 42.80 34.90
CA THR A 34 -15.00 41.51 34.30
C THR A 34 -14.88 40.41 35.36
N PRO A 35 -15.96 39.64 35.63
CA PRO A 35 -15.92 38.57 36.62
C PRO A 35 -14.95 37.45 36.21
N VAL A 36 -14.35 36.81 37.21
CA VAL A 36 -13.53 35.61 37.03
C VAL A 36 -14.40 34.36 37.09
N VAL A 37 -14.02 33.33 36.33
CA VAL A 37 -14.63 32.00 36.34
C VAL A 37 -13.68 31.04 37.02
N ILE A 38 -14.15 30.34 38.05
CA ILE A 38 -13.40 29.31 38.77
C ILE A 38 -13.99 27.96 38.34
N THR A 39 -13.14 27.04 37.89
CA THR A 39 -13.55 25.71 37.44
C THR A 39 -12.49 24.67 37.81
N ASN A 40 -12.90 23.42 37.97
CA ASN A 40 -11.99 22.28 38.16
C ASN A 40 -11.55 21.66 36.82
N VAL A 41 -12.05 22.18 35.70
CA VAL A 41 -11.72 21.72 34.35
C VAL A 41 -10.67 22.66 33.75
N HIS A 42 -9.58 22.08 33.28
CA HIS A 42 -8.60 22.80 32.47
C HIS A 42 -9.07 22.85 31.02
N TYR A 43 -9.04 24.05 30.44
CA TYR A 43 -9.23 24.30 29.02
C TYR A 43 -7.91 24.77 28.40
N ASP A 44 -7.49 24.11 27.33
CA ASP A 44 -6.27 24.44 26.58
C ASP A 44 -6.50 25.67 25.70
N ASN A 45 -7.65 25.74 25.03
CA ASN A 45 -8.09 26.83 24.17
C ASN A 45 -9.48 27.32 24.62
N PRO A 46 -9.56 28.01 25.78
CA PRO A 46 -10.82 28.49 26.33
C PRO A 46 -11.54 29.47 25.40
N VAL A 47 -12.88 29.43 25.41
CA VAL A 47 -13.76 30.41 24.78
C VAL A 47 -15.02 30.61 25.61
N VAL A 48 -15.53 31.84 25.64
CA VAL A 48 -16.84 32.15 26.23
C VAL A 48 -17.91 32.00 25.16
N ASP A 49 -18.84 31.10 25.41
CA ASP A 49 -19.97 30.84 24.54
C ASP A 49 -20.90 32.08 24.50
N LYS A 50 -21.21 32.57 23.30
CA LYS A 50 -21.95 33.83 23.12
C LYS A 50 -23.43 33.72 23.54
N ASP A 51 -23.99 32.52 23.45
CA ASP A 51 -25.41 32.28 23.71
C ASP A 51 -25.67 31.99 25.19
N THR A 52 -24.77 31.23 25.81
CA THR A 52 -24.90 30.82 27.23
C THR A 52 -24.09 31.68 28.20
N GLY A 53 -23.08 32.40 27.70
CA GLY A 53 -22.12 33.14 28.53
C GLY A 53 -21.15 32.26 29.33
N GLN A 54 -21.18 30.94 29.11
CA GLN A 54 -20.36 29.98 29.86
C GLN A 54 -19.00 29.75 29.22
N LEU A 55 -18.01 29.44 30.06
CA LEU A 55 -16.67 29.07 29.62
C LEU A 55 -16.65 27.61 29.17
N ARG A 56 -16.13 27.36 27.97
CA ARG A 56 -15.93 26.02 27.41
C ARG A 56 -14.62 25.93 26.62
N GLU A 57 -14.26 24.71 26.23
CA GLU A 57 -13.21 24.46 25.24
C GLU A 57 -13.68 24.90 23.84
N LYS A 58 -12.75 25.39 23.01
CA LYS A 58 -13.05 25.63 21.60
C LYS A 58 -13.36 24.31 20.89
N THR A 59 -14.37 24.36 20.03
CA THR A 59 -14.67 23.27 19.11
C THR A 59 -13.55 23.10 18.09
N LYS A 60 -13.46 21.91 17.48
CA LYS A 60 -12.49 21.65 16.41
C LYS A 60 -12.60 22.66 15.26
N LEU A 61 -13.82 23.10 14.93
CA LEU A 61 -14.08 24.11 13.91
C LEU A 61 -13.53 25.50 14.29
N GLU A 62 -13.75 25.93 15.53
CA GLU A 62 -13.19 27.19 16.04
C GLU A 62 -11.65 27.17 16.02
N LEU A 63 -11.06 26.05 16.45
CA LEU A 63 -9.60 25.86 16.39
C LEU A 63 -9.06 25.90 14.95
N TYR A 64 -9.80 25.31 14.00
CA TYR A 64 -9.44 25.31 12.59
C TYR A 64 -9.48 26.73 12.00
N ASN A 65 -10.55 27.47 12.28
CA ASN A 65 -10.70 28.86 11.82
C ASN A 65 -9.61 29.79 12.41
N ASP A 66 -9.17 29.52 13.64
CA ASP A 66 -8.08 30.25 14.29
C ASP A 66 -6.68 29.81 13.84
N GLY A 67 -6.57 28.80 12.95
CA GLY A 67 -5.30 28.25 12.48
C GLY A 67 -4.54 27.41 13.53
N LEU A 68 -5.19 27.10 14.65
CA LEU A 68 -4.65 26.29 15.75
C LEU A 68 -4.86 24.79 15.52
N TYR A 69 -5.75 24.43 14.60
CA TYR A 69 -5.99 23.06 14.17
C TYR A 69 -5.68 22.87 12.69
N LYS A 70 -5.02 21.76 12.36
CA LYS A 70 -4.85 21.28 10.99
C LYS A 70 -5.72 20.04 10.82
N LEU A 71 -6.44 19.98 9.71
CA LEU A 71 -7.29 18.84 9.37
C LEU A 71 -6.49 17.54 9.44
N GLY A 72 -7.11 16.50 9.99
CA GLY A 72 -6.58 15.14 9.94
C GLY A 72 -6.47 14.63 8.50
N TYR A 73 -5.74 13.53 8.31
CA TYR A 73 -5.51 12.93 6.99
C TYR A 73 -6.80 12.48 6.27
N ASN A 74 -7.87 12.23 7.03
CA ASN A 74 -9.17 11.81 6.55
C ASN A 74 -10.27 12.84 6.81
N GLU A 75 -9.90 14.11 6.98
CA GLU A 75 -10.85 15.19 7.25
C GLU A 75 -10.83 16.25 6.16
N LEU A 76 -12.01 16.78 5.87
CA LEU A 76 -12.22 17.86 4.90
C LEU A 76 -13.17 18.91 5.46
N PHE A 77 -12.95 20.16 5.07
CA PHE A 77 -13.81 21.27 5.38
C PHE A 77 -14.86 21.44 4.28
N LYS A 78 -16.13 21.15 4.57
CA LYS A 78 -17.22 21.24 3.58
C LYS A 78 -18.50 21.70 4.24
N ASP A 79 -19.18 22.65 3.60
CA ASP A 79 -20.44 23.24 4.06
C ASP A 79 -20.33 23.93 5.44
N GLY A 80 -19.15 24.48 5.77
CA GLY A 80 -18.92 25.15 7.05
C GLY A 80 -18.56 24.22 8.21
N GLU A 81 -18.45 22.91 7.96
CA GLU A 81 -18.13 21.90 8.96
C GLU A 81 -16.92 21.07 8.57
N ILE A 82 -16.25 20.49 9.58
CA ILE A 82 -15.20 19.49 9.38
C ILE A 82 -15.86 18.12 9.30
N LYS A 83 -15.76 17.47 8.14
CA LYS A 83 -16.31 16.14 7.87
C LYS A 83 -15.17 15.13 7.82
N THR A 84 -15.36 14.00 8.50
CA THR A 84 -14.46 12.84 8.40
C THR A 84 -14.96 11.90 7.30
N VAL A 85 -14.05 11.40 6.47
CA VAL A 85 -14.35 10.50 5.36
C VAL A 85 -13.60 9.18 5.55
N ASP A 86 -14.23 8.08 5.10
CA ASP A 86 -13.56 6.79 4.99
C ASP A 86 -12.74 6.77 3.68
N LEU A 87 -11.42 6.68 3.79
CA LEU A 87 -10.50 6.69 2.66
C LEU A 87 -9.92 5.29 2.48
N ASP A 88 -9.97 4.76 1.26
CA ASP A 88 -9.19 3.58 0.92
C ASP A 88 -7.70 3.92 0.74
N PRO A 89 -6.80 2.91 0.65
CA PRO A 89 -5.36 3.13 0.61
C PRO A 89 -4.84 3.97 -0.56
N TYR A 90 -5.65 4.16 -1.61
CA TYR A 90 -5.26 4.91 -2.81
C TYR A 90 -5.92 6.28 -2.88
N HIS A 91 -6.62 6.70 -1.83
CA HIS A 91 -7.19 8.02 -1.72
C HIS A 91 -6.53 8.83 -0.62
N VAL A 92 -6.25 10.09 -0.93
CA VAL A 92 -5.77 11.07 0.04
C VAL A 92 -6.53 12.37 -0.10
N ILE A 93 -6.54 13.17 0.96
CA ILE A 93 -7.09 14.52 0.91
C ILE A 93 -5.94 15.49 0.65
N GLU A 94 -5.99 16.15 -0.51
CA GLU A 94 -5.07 17.22 -0.88
C GLU A 94 -5.88 18.47 -1.24
N ASN A 95 -5.50 19.63 -0.67
CA ASN A 95 -6.19 20.90 -0.91
C ASN A 95 -7.72 20.81 -0.72
N ASN A 96 -8.14 20.07 0.32
CA ASN A 96 -9.55 19.88 0.65
C ASN A 96 -10.36 19.11 -0.42
N GLN A 97 -9.68 18.32 -1.25
CA GLN A 97 -10.28 17.46 -2.25
C GLN A 97 -9.76 16.03 -2.09
N ILE A 98 -10.62 15.06 -2.34
CA ILE A 98 -10.23 13.65 -2.40
C ILE A 98 -9.51 13.43 -3.73
N VAL A 99 -8.25 13.00 -3.65
CA VAL A 99 -7.36 12.78 -4.79
C VAL A 99 -7.00 11.30 -4.85
N PHE A 100 -7.23 10.70 -6.01
CA PHE A 100 -6.87 9.31 -6.30
C PHE A 100 -5.40 9.19 -6.71
N LYS A 101 -4.65 8.36 -5.99
CA LYS A 101 -3.24 8.05 -6.22
C LYS A 101 -3.07 6.99 -7.29
N LYS A 102 -3.58 7.27 -8.49
CA LYS A 102 -3.53 6.35 -9.65
C LYS A 102 -2.14 5.76 -9.89
N THR A 103 -1.09 6.58 -9.82
CA THR A 103 0.30 6.15 -10.06
C THR A 103 0.78 5.11 -9.04
N GLU A 104 0.42 5.24 -7.77
CA GLU A 104 0.82 4.27 -6.74
C GLU A 104 0.14 2.91 -6.97
N LEU A 105 -1.14 2.92 -7.35
CA LEU A 105 -1.87 1.70 -7.68
C LEU A 105 -1.32 1.03 -8.94
N LEU A 106 -1.05 1.80 -10.01
CA LEU A 106 -0.46 1.29 -11.25
C LEU A 106 0.89 0.62 -10.99
N ASN A 107 1.77 1.26 -10.20
CA ASN A 107 3.06 0.68 -9.85
C ASN A 107 2.93 -0.62 -9.07
N LYS A 108 1.94 -0.72 -8.16
CA LYS A 108 1.66 -1.97 -7.45
C LYS A 108 1.24 -3.07 -8.42
N ILE A 109 0.28 -2.79 -9.30
CA ILE A 109 -0.22 -3.77 -10.29
C ILE A 109 0.92 -4.21 -11.21
N GLU A 110 1.75 -3.29 -11.67
CA GLU A 110 2.90 -3.59 -12.54
C GLU A 110 3.92 -4.50 -11.85
N ASN A 111 4.20 -4.26 -10.56
CA ASN A 111 5.07 -5.13 -9.77
C ASN A 111 4.46 -6.52 -9.56
N GLU A 112 3.15 -6.62 -9.36
CA GLU A 112 2.44 -7.90 -9.24
C GLU A 112 2.49 -8.69 -10.55
N ILE A 113 2.27 -8.03 -11.70
CA ILE A 113 2.42 -8.65 -13.04
C ILE A 113 3.85 -9.15 -13.24
N HIS A 114 4.86 -8.32 -12.96
CA HIS A 114 6.26 -8.70 -13.08
C HIS A 114 6.61 -9.90 -12.19
N ARG A 115 6.19 -9.88 -10.92
CA ARG A 115 6.43 -11.01 -10.00
C ARG A 115 5.79 -12.28 -10.54
N LYS A 116 4.55 -12.21 -10.99
CA LYS A 116 3.84 -13.37 -11.55
C LYS A 116 4.51 -13.89 -12.82
N GLU A 117 4.96 -12.99 -13.69
CA GLU A 117 5.71 -13.33 -14.90
C GLU A 117 7.00 -14.09 -14.57
N GLN A 118 7.78 -13.65 -13.58
CA GLN A 118 9.00 -14.35 -13.18
C GLN A 118 8.70 -15.70 -12.54
N MET A 119 7.71 -15.77 -11.64
CA MET A 119 7.30 -17.04 -11.02
C MET A 119 6.90 -18.08 -12.07
N GLU A 120 6.14 -17.69 -13.11
CA GLU A 120 5.76 -18.61 -14.18
C GLU A 120 6.93 -18.92 -15.13
N LYS A 121 7.89 -18.01 -15.32
CA LYS A 121 9.12 -18.29 -16.09
C LYS A 121 10.03 -19.27 -15.36
N GLU A 122 10.13 -19.21 -14.05
CA GLU A 122 11.06 -20.02 -13.25
C GLU A 122 10.45 -21.33 -12.74
N LYS A 123 9.14 -21.49 -12.91
CA LYS A 123 8.39 -22.66 -12.45
C LYS A 123 9.00 -23.96 -12.95
N GLU A 124 9.27 -24.85 -12.00
CA GLU A 124 9.81 -26.19 -12.29
C GLU A 124 8.75 -27.05 -13.00
N PHE A 125 9.22 -28.01 -13.79
CA PHE A 125 8.36 -28.96 -14.49
C PHE A 125 8.93 -30.37 -14.44
N GLU A 126 8.04 -31.36 -14.49
CA GLU A 126 8.47 -32.76 -14.54
C GLU A 126 9.01 -33.11 -15.94
N PHE A 127 10.17 -33.76 -15.96
CA PHE A 127 10.76 -34.34 -17.16
C PHE A 127 11.45 -35.65 -16.81
N LYS A 128 11.02 -36.75 -17.46
CA LYS A 128 11.54 -38.11 -17.23
C LYS A 128 11.47 -38.56 -15.76
N GLY A 129 10.43 -38.17 -15.02
CA GLY A 129 10.27 -38.52 -13.60
C GLY A 129 11.15 -37.71 -12.63
N TYR A 130 11.83 -36.68 -13.14
CA TYR A 130 12.59 -35.72 -12.34
C TYR A 130 11.99 -34.31 -12.48
N MET A 131 12.18 -33.48 -11.46
CA MET A 131 11.88 -32.06 -11.47
C MET A 131 13.04 -31.29 -12.11
N GLN A 132 12.75 -30.67 -13.24
CA GLN A 132 13.66 -29.75 -13.92
C GLN A 132 13.32 -28.32 -13.51
N PRO A 133 14.25 -27.58 -12.87
CA PRO A 133 14.04 -26.16 -12.64
C PRO A 133 14.09 -25.43 -13.97
N ASN A 134 13.15 -24.52 -14.20
CA ASN A 134 13.28 -23.57 -15.29
C ASN A 134 14.23 -22.47 -14.82
N ARG A 135 15.46 -22.53 -15.30
CA ARG A 135 16.49 -21.57 -14.91
C ARG A 135 16.30 -20.26 -15.70
N GLU A 136 16.84 -19.15 -15.21
CA GLU A 136 16.72 -17.82 -15.83
C GLU A 136 17.00 -17.83 -17.35
N LEU A 137 16.56 -16.80 -18.08
CA LEU A 137 16.72 -16.66 -19.54
C LEU A 137 18.18 -16.89 -20.03
N GLN A 138 19.16 -16.60 -19.16
CA GLN A 138 20.58 -16.87 -19.39
C GLN A 138 20.90 -18.37 -19.54
N ASP A 139 20.20 -19.23 -18.81
CA ASP A 139 20.39 -20.68 -18.82
C ASP A 139 19.65 -21.38 -19.97
N GLN A 140 18.54 -20.82 -20.47
CA GLN A 140 17.99 -21.25 -21.77
C GLN A 140 18.99 -21.03 -22.90
N THR A 141 19.70 -19.89 -22.85
CA THR A 141 20.80 -19.60 -23.77
C THR A 141 21.94 -20.60 -23.60
N SER A 142 22.24 -21.02 -22.36
CA SER A 142 23.21 -22.09 -22.07
C SER A 142 22.77 -23.44 -22.66
N LEU A 143 21.49 -23.81 -22.56
CA LEU A 143 20.96 -25.06 -23.13
C LEU A 143 21.04 -25.08 -24.66
N LEU A 144 20.66 -23.99 -25.33
CA LEU A 144 20.78 -23.87 -26.79
C LEU A 144 22.24 -23.93 -27.25
N LYS A 145 23.17 -23.34 -26.50
CA LYS A 145 24.62 -23.46 -26.76
C LYS A 145 25.09 -24.90 -26.64
N VAL A 146 24.64 -25.64 -25.62
CA VAL A 146 24.96 -27.07 -25.45
C VAL A 146 24.43 -27.87 -26.63
N ILE A 147 23.17 -27.67 -27.04
CA ILE A 147 22.58 -28.36 -28.21
C ILE A 147 23.38 -28.06 -29.48
N SER A 148 23.79 -26.81 -29.69
CA SER A 148 24.62 -26.40 -30.82
C SER A 148 25.99 -27.10 -30.81
N LEU A 149 26.64 -27.19 -29.65
CA LEU A 149 27.92 -27.89 -29.50
C LEU A 149 27.79 -29.39 -29.79
N LEU A 150 26.73 -30.05 -29.29
CA LEU A 150 26.47 -31.47 -29.55
C LEU A 150 26.27 -31.73 -31.04
N ASN A 151 25.51 -30.88 -31.73
CA ASN A 151 25.32 -30.95 -33.17
C ASN A 151 26.64 -30.77 -33.94
N ALA A 152 27.47 -29.79 -33.55
CA ALA A 152 28.75 -29.53 -34.21
C ALA A 152 29.77 -30.66 -34.00
N THR A 153 29.73 -31.32 -32.84
CA THR A 153 30.64 -32.42 -32.48
C THR A 153 30.10 -33.80 -32.83
N GLN A 154 28.89 -33.88 -33.40
CA GLN A 154 28.16 -35.11 -33.72
C GLN A 154 27.95 -36.04 -32.50
N GLN A 155 27.95 -35.47 -31.29
CA GLN A 155 27.64 -36.20 -30.08
C GLN A 155 26.13 -36.38 -29.97
N THR A 156 25.64 -37.60 -29.74
CA THR A 156 24.19 -37.89 -29.68
C THR A 156 23.59 -37.73 -28.28
N GLU A 157 24.44 -37.63 -27.26
CA GLU A 157 24.06 -37.57 -25.85
C GLU A 157 24.86 -36.53 -25.07
N PHE A 158 24.23 -35.94 -24.07
CA PHE A 158 24.84 -35.11 -23.04
C PHE A 158 24.80 -35.88 -21.72
N LYS A 159 25.96 -36.01 -21.08
CA LYS A 159 26.11 -36.70 -19.78
C LYS A 159 26.04 -35.71 -18.63
N ASP A 160 25.64 -36.20 -17.46
CA ASP A 160 25.67 -35.46 -16.21
C ASP A 160 24.79 -34.20 -16.20
N TRP A 161 23.60 -34.25 -16.83
CA TRP A 161 22.62 -33.17 -16.68
C TRP A 161 21.99 -33.20 -15.29
N LYS A 162 22.08 -32.10 -14.55
CA LYS A 162 21.59 -31.99 -13.17
C LYS A 162 20.08 -31.73 -13.14
N MET A 163 19.33 -32.66 -12.52
CA MET A 163 17.91 -32.54 -12.19
C MET A 163 17.66 -32.85 -10.70
N TYR A 164 16.42 -32.71 -10.24
CA TYR A 164 16.02 -32.99 -8.86
C TYR A 164 14.90 -34.03 -8.82
N ASP A 165 14.75 -34.77 -7.73
CA ASP A 165 13.53 -35.55 -7.49
C ASP A 165 12.46 -34.72 -6.75
N ASP A 166 11.31 -35.35 -6.46
CA ASP A 166 10.19 -34.75 -5.73
C ASP A 166 10.55 -34.31 -4.29
N LYS A 167 11.70 -34.75 -3.78
CA LYS A 167 12.27 -34.38 -2.47
C LYS A 167 13.38 -33.35 -2.58
N GLY A 168 13.66 -32.83 -3.78
CA GLY A 168 14.71 -31.84 -4.03
C GLY A 168 16.12 -32.43 -3.97
N LYS A 169 16.28 -33.75 -4.08
CA LYS A 169 17.61 -34.39 -4.12
C LYS A 169 18.15 -34.35 -5.55
N GLU A 170 19.43 -34.02 -5.68
CA GLU A 170 20.13 -33.92 -6.95
C GLU A 170 20.34 -35.29 -7.61
N HIS A 171 20.10 -35.37 -8.92
CA HIS A 171 20.37 -36.51 -9.78
C HIS A 171 21.04 -36.06 -11.07
N TYR A 172 21.97 -36.86 -11.57
CA TYR A 172 22.68 -36.62 -12.83
C TYR A 172 22.15 -37.59 -13.89
N VAL A 173 21.57 -37.04 -14.94
CA VAL A 173 20.85 -37.80 -15.97
C VAL A 173 21.54 -37.63 -17.32
N THR A 174 21.70 -38.72 -18.06
CA THR A 174 22.12 -38.67 -19.47
C THR A 174 20.91 -38.37 -20.35
N LEU A 175 21.05 -37.37 -21.21
CA LEU A 175 20.00 -36.92 -22.11
C LEU A 175 20.47 -37.02 -23.56
N THR A 176 19.62 -37.55 -24.43
CA THR A 176 19.84 -37.48 -25.88
C THR A 176 19.68 -36.05 -26.41
N ILE A 177 20.23 -35.72 -27.58
CA ILE A 177 19.97 -34.42 -28.24
C ILE A 177 18.47 -34.14 -28.34
N GLN A 178 17.66 -35.14 -28.72
CA GLN A 178 16.22 -34.97 -28.87
C GLN A 178 15.54 -34.60 -27.54
N GLU A 179 15.98 -35.18 -26.43
CA GLU A 179 15.48 -34.84 -25.09
C GLU A 179 15.91 -33.44 -24.67
N MET A 180 17.15 -33.05 -24.96
CA MET A 180 17.64 -31.68 -24.74
C MET A 180 16.82 -30.65 -25.54
N MET A 181 16.49 -30.95 -26.80
CA MET A 181 15.62 -30.11 -27.62
C MET A 181 14.21 -30.00 -27.03
N LYS A 182 13.66 -31.10 -26.51
CA LYS A 182 12.35 -31.08 -25.83
C LYS A 182 12.38 -30.22 -24.56
N LEU A 183 13.43 -30.33 -23.75
CA LEU A 183 13.63 -29.46 -22.59
C LEU A 183 13.67 -27.99 -22.99
N ALA A 184 14.50 -27.65 -23.97
CA ALA A 184 14.62 -26.28 -24.47
C ALA A 184 13.28 -25.74 -24.97
N TYR A 185 12.53 -26.56 -25.69
CA TYR A 185 11.21 -26.20 -26.19
C TYR A 185 10.22 -25.93 -25.05
N ILE A 186 10.14 -26.80 -24.04
CA ILE A 186 9.26 -26.61 -22.88
C ILE A 186 9.60 -25.29 -22.14
N MET A 187 10.89 -25.08 -21.85
CA MET A 187 11.37 -23.87 -21.20
C MET A 187 11.00 -22.61 -22.01
N GLN A 188 11.25 -22.63 -23.33
CA GLN A 188 10.92 -21.52 -24.23
C GLN A 188 9.42 -21.25 -24.30
N GLN A 189 8.59 -22.30 -24.39
CA GLN A 189 7.13 -22.18 -24.42
C GLN A 189 6.60 -21.56 -23.13
N GLN A 190 7.10 -22.00 -21.98
CA GLN A 190 6.73 -21.46 -20.67
C GLN A 190 7.09 -19.97 -20.56
N THR A 191 8.31 -19.59 -20.94
CA THR A 191 8.75 -18.20 -20.93
C THR A 191 7.93 -17.34 -21.89
N THR A 192 7.72 -17.81 -23.12
CA THR A 192 6.97 -17.07 -24.14
C THR A 192 5.51 -16.89 -23.73
N ARG A 193 4.90 -17.93 -23.15
CA ARG A 193 3.54 -17.86 -22.60
C ARG A 193 3.44 -16.83 -21.47
N ALA A 194 4.35 -16.87 -20.50
CA ALA A 194 4.38 -15.93 -19.39
C ALA A 194 4.53 -14.48 -19.89
N MET A 195 5.47 -14.23 -20.81
CA MET A 195 5.66 -12.91 -21.42
C MET A 195 4.41 -12.43 -22.15
N ARG A 196 3.78 -13.30 -22.95
CA ARG A 196 2.56 -12.96 -23.71
C ARG A 196 1.41 -12.58 -22.79
N ILE A 197 1.20 -13.32 -21.70
CA ILE A 197 0.15 -13.01 -20.71
C ILE A 197 0.48 -11.69 -20.02
N ALA A 198 1.71 -11.52 -19.53
CA ALA A 198 2.14 -10.28 -18.88
C ALA A 198 1.95 -9.06 -19.78
N SER A 199 2.36 -9.13 -21.06
CA SER A 199 2.12 -8.06 -22.04
C SER A 199 0.64 -7.73 -22.22
N LYS A 200 -0.23 -8.73 -22.33
CA LYS A 200 -1.69 -8.50 -22.41
C LYS A 200 -2.23 -7.81 -21.16
N LEU A 201 -1.76 -8.20 -19.97
CA LEU A 201 -2.21 -7.59 -18.72
C LEU A 201 -1.74 -6.14 -18.61
N ARG A 202 -0.49 -5.84 -19.00
CA ARG A 202 0.03 -4.47 -19.04
C ARG A 202 -0.79 -3.58 -19.97
N GLU A 203 -1.06 -4.06 -21.18
CA GLU A 203 -1.92 -3.35 -22.14
C GLU A 203 -3.34 -3.16 -21.60
N LYS A 204 -3.92 -4.16 -20.94
CA LYS A 204 -5.23 -4.03 -20.29
C LYS A 204 -5.21 -2.94 -19.22
N VAL A 205 -4.23 -2.96 -18.31
CA VAL A 205 -4.10 -2.00 -17.20
C VAL A 205 -3.90 -0.57 -17.71
N GLU A 206 -3.10 -0.38 -18.76
CA GLU A 206 -2.88 0.94 -19.39
C GLU A 206 -4.18 1.54 -19.95
N ASN A 207 -5.08 0.68 -20.45
CA ASN A 207 -6.34 1.09 -21.05
C ASN A 207 -7.49 1.27 -20.04
N ILE A 208 -7.30 0.93 -18.75
CA ILE A 208 -8.32 1.16 -17.72
C ILE A 208 -8.40 2.66 -17.39
N THR A 209 -9.53 3.26 -17.75
CA THR A 209 -9.85 4.66 -17.45
C THR A 209 -10.71 4.80 -16.20
N ASP A 210 -11.56 3.80 -15.91
CA ASP A 210 -12.40 3.77 -14.72
C ASP A 210 -11.58 3.44 -13.47
N GLU A 211 -11.73 4.28 -12.45
CA GLU A 211 -10.99 4.14 -11.21
C GLU A 211 -11.40 2.90 -10.40
N LYS A 212 -12.70 2.62 -10.35
CA LYS A 212 -13.23 1.47 -9.63
C LYS A 212 -12.75 0.17 -10.26
N GLU A 213 -12.77 0.08 -11.59
CA GLU A 213 -12.22 -1.04 -12.34
C GLU A 213 -10.73 -1.24 -12.04
N LEU A 214 -9.94 -0.16 -11.95
CA LEU A 214 -8.51 -0.26 -11.64
C LEU A 214 -8.27 -0.75 -10.22
N MET A 215 -9.07 -0.30 -9.25
CA MET A 215 -9.00 -0.75 -7.86
C MET A 215 -9.42 -2.21 -7.67
N GLU A 216 -10.36 -2.69 -8.48
CA GLU A 216 -10.84 -4.06 -8.44
C GLU A 216 -9.98 -5.03 -9.30
N PHE A 217 -9.01 -4.49 -10.06
CA PHE A 217 -8.12 -5.28 -10.91
C PHE A 217 -7.31 -6.29 -10.09
N ASN A 218 -7.41 -7.57 -10.47
CA ASN A 218 -6.76 -8.67 -9.77
C ASN A 218 -5.85 -9.46 -10.70
N VAL A 219 -4.53 -9.27 -10.54
CA VAL A 219 -3.52 -9.92 -11.39
C VAL A 219 -3.65 -11.43 -11.41
N GLU A 220 -3.91 -12.08 -10.26
CA GLU A 220 -4.02 -13.54 -10.17
C GLU A 220 -5.21 -14.10 -10.95
N LYS A 221 -6.39 -13.48 -10.80
CA LYS A 221 -7.60 -13.87 -11.53
C LYS A 221 -7.42 -13.66 -13.03
N GLU A 222 -6.92 -12.50 -13.43
CA GLU A 222 -6.72 -12.15 -14.83
C GLU A 222 -5.67 -13.04 -15.51
N TRP A 223 -4.60 -13.40 -14.77
CA TRP A 223 -3.59 -14.33 -15.21
C TRP A 223 -4.17 -15.74 -15.41
N ALA A 224 -5.00 -16.22 -14.47
CA ALA A 224 -5.65 -17.52 -14.56
C ALA A 224 -6.56 -17.62 -15.79
N SER A 225 -7.40 -16.62 -16.05
CA SER A 225 -8.28 -16.59 -17.22
C SER A 225 -7.49 -16.69 -18.53
N ASN A 226 -6.41 -15.91 -18.67
CA ASN A 226 -5.55 -15.93 -19.87
C ASN A 226 -4.74 -17.23 -20.02
N ASN A 227 -4.64 -18.02 -18.96
CA ASN A 227 -3.97 -19.32 -18.96
C ASN A 227 -4.88 -20.45 -19.47
N GLU A 228 -6.20 -20.35 -19.29
CA GLU A 228 -7.16 -21.37 -19.72
C GLU A 228 -7.47 -21.29 -21.22
N ASP A 229 -7.47 -20.09 -21.80
CA ASP A 229 -7.69 -19.86 -23.24
C ASP A 229 -6.64 -20.52 -24.15
N ASN A 230 -5.51 -20.97 -23.60
CA ASN A 230 -4.46 -21.68 -24.34
C ASN A 230 -4.58 -23.22 -24.28
N LYS A 231 -5.64 -23.77 -23.68
CA LYS A 231 -5.88 -25.22 -23.59
C LYS A 231 -6.86 -25.75 -24.65
N ASN A 232 -7.43 -24.89 -25.50
CA ASN A 232 -8.34 -25.24 -26.59
C ASN A 232 -7.65 -25.13 -27.96
#